data_AF-A0A7X6XT30-F1
#
_entry.id   AF-A0A7X6XT30-F1
#
_cell.length_a   1.000
_cell.length_b   1.000
_cell.length_c   1.000
_cell.angle_alpha   90.00
_cell.angle_beta   90.00
_cell.angle_gamma   90.00
#
_symmetry.space_group_name_H-M   'P 1'
#
loop_
_entity.id
_entity.type
_entity.pdbx_description
1 polymer ?
#
loop_
_entity_poly.entity_id
_entity_poly.type
_entity_poly.pdbx_seq_one_letter_code
_entity_poly.pdbx_strand_id
1 'polypeptide(L)'
;NITWAWGKTSDGKITGVLPEYLDVIHGQKKFDFILVEADGSKQKPLKAPAVYEPVIPKRTSIVLGLMGIDAMGKPLDGKNVHRPENIEDITGRPIGSVIDAEMMAKIALHDQGLFKNSGTASTKILVLNKVDNDAAISAALTLARTVKKRMESEGAYVRRYGRINRVILTSIKKKNPVIYILDI
;
A
#
# COMPACT_ATOMS: atom_id res chain seq x y z
N ASN A 1 5.87 -24.44 0.82
CA ASN A 1 5.00 -23.28 1.09
C ASN A 1 3.85 -23.77 1.96
N ILE A 2 3.60 -23.15 3.11
CA ILE A 2 2.48 -23.46 3.99
C ILE A 2 1.53 -22.27 3.94
N THR A 3 0.28 -22.49 3.55
CA THR A 3 -0.77 -21.47 3.60
C THR A 3 -1.63 -21.74 4.83
N TRP A 4 -1.75 -20.75 5.72
CA TRP A 4 -2.60 -20.85 6.91
C TRP A 4 -3.80 -19.90 6.83
N ALA A 5 -4.99 -20.47 7.01
CA ALA A 5 -6.26 -19.79 7.17
C ALA A 5 -6.88 -20.14 8.53
N TRP A 6 -7.57 -19.19 9.18
CA TRP A 6 -8.27 -19.46 10.44
C TRP A 6 -9.58 -20.22 10.23
N GLY A 7 -10.32 -19.90 9.18
CA GLY A 7 -11.62 -20.50 8.92
C GLY A 7 -12.27 -19.96 7.65
N LYS A 8 -13.58 -20.20 7.51
CA LYS A 8 -14.40 -19.77 6.38
C LYS A 8 -15.69 -19.14 6.90
N THR A 9 -16.00 -17.95 6.40
CA THR A 9 -17.26 -17.23 6.63
C THR A 9 -18.42 -17.90 5.91
N SER A 10 -19.66 -17.55 6.29
CA SER A 10 -20.88 -18.10 5.67
C SER A 10 -21.03 -17.76 4.19
N ASP A 11 -20.48 -16.64 3.72
CA ASP A 11 -20.40 -16.25 2.30
C ASP A 11 -19.17 -16.83 1.58
N GLY A 12 -18.42 -17.69 2.26
CA GLY A 12 -17.34 -18.49 1.68
C GLY A 12 -15.97 -17.83 1.65
N LYS A 13 -15.81 -16.63 2.23
CA LYS A 13 -14.49 -15.98 2.38
C LYS A 13 -13.67 -16.66 3.48
N ILE A 14 -12.37 -16.76 3.26
CA ILE A 14 -11.43 -17.26 4.24
C ILE A 14 -11.19 -16.18 5.32
N THR A 15 -11.21 -16.56 6.59
CA THR A 15 -10.83 -15.68 7.70
C THR A 15 -9.33 -15.79 7.98
N GLY A 16 -8.69 -14.63 8.20
CA GLY A 16 -7.28 -14.55 8.54
C GLY A 16 -6.99 -14.99 9.97
N VAL A 17 -5.74 -15.38 10.21
CA VAL A 17 -5.23 -15.68 11.56
C VAL A 17 -5.07 -14.38 12.35
N LEU A 18 -5.30 -14.42 13.67
CA LEU A 18 -5.06 -13.24 14.52
C LEU A 18 -3.57 -12.82 14.47
N PRO A 19 -3.27 -11.52 14.38
CA PRO A 19 -1.88 -11.04 14.25
C PRO A 19 -0.98 -11.47 15.41
N GLU A 20 -1.53 -11.66 16.61
CA GLU A 20 -0.79 -12.11 17.79
C GLU A 20 -0.19 -13.51 17.60
N TYR A 21 -0.87 -14.41 16.88
CA TYR A 21 -0.31 -15.73 16.56
C TYR A 21 0.87 -15.62 15.60
N LEU A 22 0.81 -14.71 14.64
CA LEU A 22 1.91 -14.47 13.71
C LEU A 22 3.15 -13.94 14.46
N ASP A 23 2.96 -13.09 15.47
CA ASP A 23 4.04 -12.62 16.34
C ASP A 23 4.68 -13.77 17.14
N VAL A 24 3.88 -14.72 17.64
CA VAL A 24 4.37 -15.93 18.32
C VAL A 24 5.18 -16.81 17.37
N ILE A 25 4.66 -17.10 16.17
CA ILE A 25 5.35 -17.93 15.17
C ILE A 25 6.68 -17.28 14.76
N HIS A 26 6.67 -15.97 14.51
CA HIS A 26 7.88 -15.21 14.21
C HIS A 26 8.92 -15.37 15.33
N GLY A 27 8.49 -15.33 16.60
CA GLY A 27 9.34 -15.55 17.76
C GLY A 27 9.99 -16.94 17.82
N GLN A 28 9.39 -17.96 17.20
CA GLN A 28 9.94 -19.31 17.14
C GLN A 28 11.08 -19.45 16.12
N LYS A 29 11.28 -18.47 15.22
CA LYS A 29 12.36 -18.44 14.22
C LYS A 29 12.43 -19.71 13.35
N LYS A 30 11.28 -20.29 13.02
CA LYS A 30 11.16 -21.52 12.21
C LYS A 30 11.03 -21.28 10.70
N PHE A 31 10.77 -20.04 10.30
CA PHE A 31 10.56 -19.66 8.90
C PHE A 31 11.52 -18.52 8.54
N ASP A 32 12.10 -18.58 7.34
CA ASP A 32 12.90 -17.48 6.79
C ASP A 32 12.04 -16.25 6.51
N PHE A 33 10.81 -16.48 6.04
CA PHE A 33 9.85 -15.43 5.69
C PHE A 33 8.43 -15.83 6.11
N ILE A 34 7.68 -14.82 6.56
CA ILE A 34 6.23 -14.89 6.77
C ILE A 34 5.61 -13.78 5.94
N LEU A 35 4.81 -14.16 4.93
CA LEU A 35 4.09 -13.21 4.08
C LEU A 35 2.66 -13.07 4.58
N VAL A 36 2.22 -11.83 4.77
CA VAL A 36 0.90 -11.51 5.31
C VAL A 36 0.21 -10.55 4.36
N GLU A 37 -0.94 -10.95 3.81
CA GLU A 37 -1.85 -10.04 3.13
C GLU A 37 -2.72 -9.36 4.20
N ALA A 38 -2.47 -8.08 4.46
CA ALA A 38 -3.05 -7.36 5.60
C ALA A 38 -4.45 -6.78 5.33
N ASP A 39 -4.81 -6.60 4.06
CA ASP A 39 -6.09 -6.06 3.63
C ASP A 39 -6.34 -6.20 2.10
N GLY A 40 -7.60 -6.36 1.71
CA GLY A 40 -8.01 -6.52 0.31
C GLY A 40 -8.27 -5.19 -0.40
N SER A 41 -8.25 -5.18 -1.74
CA SER A 41 -8.65 -4.01 -2.56
C SER A 41 -9.84 -4.26 -3.49
N LYS A 42 -10.46 -5.46 -3.43
CA LYS A 42 -11.41 -5.94 -4.46
C LYS A 42 -10.85 -5.83 -5.89
N GLN A 43 -9.55 -6.12 -6.04
CA GLN A 43 -8.80 -6.00 -7.30
C GLN A 43 -8.73 -4.58 -7.88
N LYS A 44 -9.10 -3.54 -7.11
CA LYS A 44 -8.95 -2.16 -7.53
C LYS A 44 -7.50 -1.70 -7.36
N PRO A 45 -6.98 -0.86 -8.28
CA PRO A 45 -5.60 -0.41 -8.27
C PRO A 45 -5.26 0.53 -7.11
N LEU A 46 -6.23 1.28 -6.61
CA LEU A 46 -6.03 2.23 -5.53
C LEU A 46 -7.10 2.02 -4.46
N LYS A 47 -6.72 2.21 -3.20
CA LYS A 47 -7.60 2.08 -2.04
C LYS A 47 -7.16 3.02 -0.92
N ALA A 48 -8.09 3.30 -0.02
CA ALA A 48 -7.79 3.73 1.33
C ALA A 48 -8.26 2.65 2.34
N PRO A 49 -7.48 2.35 3.39
CA PRO A 49 -7.88 1.36 4.40
C PRO A 49 -9.17 1.73 5.13
N ALA A 50 -9.88 0.70 5.63
CA ALA A 50 -11.01 0.87 6.55
C ALA A 50 -10.53 1.33 7.94
N VAL A 51 -11.48 1.58 8.84
CA VAL A 51 -11.19 1.75 10.27
C VAL A 51 -10.43 0.54 10.85
N TYR A 52 -10.85 -0.67 10.50
CA TYR A 52 -10.30 -1.94 11.00
C TYR A 52 -9.14 -2.51 10.14
N GLU A 53 -8.73 -1.80 9.08
CA GLU A 53 -7.63 -2.21 8.18
C GLU A 53 -6.48 -1.18 8.24
N PRO A 54 -5.27 -1.55 7.80
CA PRO A 54 -4.81 -2.92 7.57
C PRO A 54 -4.53 -3.65 8.89
N VAL A 55 -4.66 -4.98 8.89
CA VAL A 55 -4.34 -5.83 10.05
C VAL A 55 -2.87 -6.23 9.99
N ILE A 56 -2.00 -5.42 10.58
CA ILE A 56 -0.54 -5.61 10.55
C ILE A 56 -0.04 -6.20 11.89
N PRO A 57 0.66 -7.36 11.88
CA PRO A 57 1.32 -7.90 13.08
C PRO A 57 2.35 -6.95 13.70
N LYS A 58 2.54 -6.98 15.02
CA LYS A 58 3.42 -6.03 15.71
C LYS A 58 4.89 -6.21 15.33
N ARG A 59 5.30 -7.44 15.03
CA ARG A 59 6.68 -7.79 14.67
C ARG A 59 6.96 -7.69 13.16
N THR A 60 6.07 -7.09 12.38
CA THR A 60 6.30 -6.88 10.94
C THR A 60 7.56 -6.04 10.71
N SER A 61 8.52 -6.63 10.00
CA SER A 61 9.79 -6.00 9.66
C SER A 61 9.71 -5.09 8.43
N ILE A 62 8.89 -5.48 7.44
CA ILE A 62 8.71 -4.76 6.18
C ILE A 62 7.22 -4.65 5.88
N VAL A 63 6.75 -3.45 5.57
CA VAL A 63 5.40 -3.19 5.05
C VAL A 63 5.51 -2.74 3.60
N LEU A 64 4.83 -3.47 2.71
CA LEU A 64 4.70 -3.13 1.30
C LEU A 64 3.35 -2.44 1.10
N GLY A 65 3.37 -1.16 0.76
CA GLY A 65 2.17 -0.41 0.37
C GLY A 65 2.00 -0.48 -1.15
N LEU A 66 0.92 -1.04 -1.65
CA LEU A 66 0.70 -1.23 -3.09
C LEU A 66 -0.26 -0.18 -3.66
N MET A 67 0.13 0.41 -4.79
CA MET A 67 -0.74 1.23 -5.65
C MET A 67 -0.54 0.83 -7.12
N GLY A 68 -1.63 0.63 -7.85
CA GLY A 68 -1.59 0.46 -9.30
C GLY A 68 -1.51 1.82 -9.98
N ILE A 69 -0.50 2.02 -10.82
CA ILE A 69 -0.31 3.30 -11.52
C ILE A 69 -1.43 3.58 -12.54
N ASP A 70 -2.14 2.54 -12.96
CA ASP A 70 -3.32 2.62 -13.81
C ASP A 70 -4.54 3.24 -13.13
N ALA A 71 -4.46 3.63 -11.85
CA ALA A 71 -5.45 4.50 -11.21
C ALA A 71 -5.29 5.98 -11.63
N MET A 72 -4.07 6.41 -11.97
CA MET A 72 -3.79 7.80 -12.32
C MET A 72 -4.52 8.19 -13.62
N GLY A 73 -5.11 9.38 -13.64
CA GLY A 73 -5.93 9.88 -14.75
C GLY A 73 -7.36 9.35 -14.77
N LYS A 74 -7.73 8.42 -13.88
CA LYS A 74 -9.11 7.94 -13.75
C LYS A 74 -9.92 8.79 -12.75
N PRO A 75 -11.25 8.81 -12.86
CA PRO A 75 -12.11 9.41 -11.85
C PRO A 75 -12.01 8.69 -10.49
N LEU A 76 -12.05 9.47 -9.42
CA LEU A 76 -12.21 8.98 -8.06
C LEU A 76 -13.64 8.47 -7.86
N ASP A 77 -13.86 7.17 -8.08
CA ASP A 77 -15.18 6.54 -7.94
C ASP A 77 -15.06 5.05 -7.56
N GLY A 78 -16.18 4.41 -7.20
CA GLY A 78 -16.19 2.99 -6.85
C GLY A 78 -15.88 2.03 -8.00
N LYS A 79 -15.86 2.52 -9.26
CA LYS A 79 -15.45 1.73 -10.43
C LYS A 79 -13.93 1.62 -10.49
N ASN A 80 -13.20 2.67 -10.14
CA ASN A 80 -11.76 2.76 -10.31
C ASN A 80 -10.98 2.55 -9.01
N VAL A 81 -11.58 2.83 -7.85
CA VAL A 81 -10.92 2.72 -6.54
C VAL A 81 -11.75 1.91 -5.55
N HIS A 82 -11.11 1.44 -4.48
CA HIS A 82 -11.79 0.82 -3.35
C HIS A 82 -11.96 1.85 -2.22
N ARG A 83 -13.20 2.05 -1.77
CA ARG A 83 -13.60 3.05 -0.76
C ARG A 83 -13.24 4.49 -1.17
N PRO A 84 -13.84 5.00 -2.27
CA PRO A 84 -13.61 6.38 -2.72
C PRO A 84 -13.88 7.42 -1.64
N GLU A 85 -14.86 7.20 -0.77
CA GLU A 85 -15.19 8.05 0.38
C GLU A 85 -14.01 8.24 1.34
N ASN A 86 -13.29 7.17 1.67
CA ASN A 86 -12.10 7.27 2.53
C ASN A 86 -10.96 8.03 1.83
N ILE A 87 -10.86 7.94 0.51
CA ILE A 87 -9.87 8.70 -0.26
C ILE A 87 -10.26 10.18 -0.32
N GLU A 88 -11.54 10.50 -0.49
CA GLU A 88 -12.07 11.87 -0.41
C GLU A 88 -11.72 12.49 0.94
N ASP A 89 -11.97 11.79 2.05
CA ASP A 89 -11.62 12.23 3.41
C ASP A 89 -10.11 12.51 3.57
N ILE A 90 -9.26 11.58 3.12
CA ILE A 90 -7.80 11.71 3.21
C ILE A 90 -7.26 12.87 2.37
N THR A 91 -7.83 13.07 1.19
CA THR A 91 -7.24 13.94 0.17
C THR A 91 -7.89 15.32 0.12
N GLY A 92 -9.11 15.45 0.65
CA GLY A 92 -10.01 16.59 0.51
C GLY A 92 -10.50 16.80 -0.93
N ARG A 93 -10.43 15.76 -1.77
CA ARG A 93 -10.77 15.83 -3.20
C ARG A 93 -12.12 15.17 -3.43
N PRO A 94 -13.08 15.87 -4.04
CA PRO A 94 -14.43 15.35 -4.17
C PRO A 94 -14.48 14.10 -5.04
N ILE A 95 -15.39 13.18 -4.73
CA ILE A 95 -15.72 12.05 -5.61
C ILE A 95 -15.99 12.56 -7.04
N GLY A 96 -15.46 11.85 -8.03
CA GLY A 96 -15.45 12.24 -9.44
C GLY A 96 -14.21 13.04 -9.88
N SER A 97 -13.41 13.56 -8.94
CA SER A 97 -12.13 14.21 -9.26
C SER A 97 -11.19 13.28 -10.02
N VAL A 98 -10.38 13.84 -10.92
CA VAL A 98 -9.32 13.07 -11.59
C VAL A 98 -8.22 12.74 -10.57
N ILE A 99 -7.85 11.47 -10.50
CA ILE A 99 -6.76 10.97 -9.65
C ILE A 99 -5.43 11.42 -10.26
N ASP A 100 -4.68 12.25 -9.55
CA ASP A 100 -3.36 12.72 -9.94
C ASP A 100 -2.26 12.23 -8.98
N ALA A 101 -1.01 12.57 -9.27
CA ALA A 101 0.13 12.19 -8.46
C ALA A 101 0.09 12.78 -7.04
N GLU A 102 -0.46 13.98 -6.86
CA GLU A 102 -0.59 14.62 -5.54
C GLU A 102 -1.61 13.90 -4.67
N MET A 103 -2.76 13.50 -5.24
CA MET A 103 -3.77 12.71 -4.56
C MET A 103 -3.20 11.36 -4.11
N MET A 104 -2.52 10.64 -5.01
CA MET A 104 -1.88 9.36 -4.67
C MET A 104 -0.77 9.53 -3.63
N ALA A 105 0.03 10.59 -3.71
CA ALA A 105 1.06 10.87 -2.71
C ALA A 105 0.47 11.17 -1.33
N LYS A 106 -0.63 11.93 -1.25
CA LYS A 106 -1.37 12.12 0.00
C LYS A 106 -1.83 10.79 0.59
N ILE A 107 -2.42 9.90 -0.21
CA ILE A 107 -2.85 8.58 0.27
C ILE A 107 -1.65 7.77 0.78
N ALA A 108 -0.49 7.83 0.10
CA ALA A 108 0.71 7.14 0.55
C ALA A 108 1.26 7.67 1.88
N LEU A 109 1.06 8.96 2.15
CA LEU A 109 1.67 9.69 3.27
C LEU A 109 0.66 10.10 4.35
N HIS A 110 -0.61 9.70 4.27
CA HIS A 110 -1.58 10.01 5.31
C HIS A 110 -1.53 8.96 6.43
N ASP A 111 -1.82 9.36 7.67
CA ASP A 111 -1.82 8.45 8.82
C ASP A 111 -2.92 7.38 8.75
N GLN A 112 -4.07 7.74 8.18
CA GLN A 112 -5.14 6.83 7.76
C GLN A 112 -4.96 6.27 6.34
N GLY A 113 -3.82 6.53 5.71
CA GLY A 113 -3.51 6.16 4.34
C GLY A 113 -2.87 4.77 4.22
N LEU A 114 -2.08 4.59 3.16
CA LEU A 114 -1.55 3.30 2.72
C LEU A 114 -0.76 2.53 3.79
N PHE A 115 -0.06 3.24 4.67
CA PHE A 115 0.77 2.66 5.73
C PHE A 115 0.12 2.79 7.12
N LYS A 116 -1.21 2.97 7.19
CA LYS A 116 -1.94 2.96 8.46
C LYS A 116 -1.57 1.72 9.30
N ASN A 117 -1.51 1.88 10.61
CA ASN A 117 -1.15 0.85 11.60
C ASN A 117 0.25 0.21 11.45
N SER A 118 1.08 0.69 10.53
CA SER A 118 2.46 0.19 10.42
C SER A 118 3.32 0.68 11.57
N GLY A 119 4.18 -0.20 12.10
CA GLY A 119 5.08 0.14 13.18
C GLY A 119 6.11 1.21 12.75
N THR A 120 6.58 2.01 13.70
CA THR A 120 7.67 2.98 13.43
C THR A 120 8.99 2.28 13.10
N ALA A 121 9.21 1.08 13.65
CA ALA A 121 10.39 0.26 13.40
C ALA A 121 10.33 -0.53 12.08
N SER A 122 9.17 -0.64 11.42
CA SER A 122 9.05 -1.38 10.16
C SER A 122 9.53 -0.54 8.98
N THR A 123 10.32 -1.15 8.10
CA THR A 123 10.71 -0.58 6.81
C THR A 123 9.49 -0.42 5.91
N LYS A 124 9.30 0.76 5.33
CA LYS A 124 8.15 1.06 4.47
C LYS A 124 8.60 1.17 3.03
N ILE A 125 8.00 0.36 2.16
CA ILE A 125 8.30 0.34 0.73
C ILE A 125 7.00 0.58 -0.04
N LEU A 126 6.99 1.62 -0.85
CA LEU A 126 5.89 1.89 -1.78
C LEU A 126 6.11 1.08 -3.06
N VAL A 127 5.13 0.26 -3.43
CA VAL A 127 5.15 -0.53 -4.66
C VAL A 127 4.16 0.09 -5.64
N LEU A 128 4.68 0.61 -6.75
CA LEU A 128 3.89 1.13 -7.86
C LEU A 128 3.78 0.04 -8.93
N ASN A 129 2.61 -0.60 -8.99
CA ASN A 129 2.38 -1.77 -9.85
C ASN A 129 1.72 -1.38 -11.18
N LYS A 130 1.76 -2.32 -12.15
CA LYS A 130 1.25 -2.19 -13.52
C LYS A 130 1.96 -1.10 -14.34
N VAL A 131 3.26 -0.94 -14.11
CA VAL A 131 4.14 -0.05 -14.87
C VAL A 131 4.53 -0.75 -16.19
N ASP A 132 3.58 -0.85 -17.11
CA ASP A 132 3.67 -1.77 -18.25
C ASP A 132 4.03 -1.11 -19.60
N ASN A 133 4.18 0.21 -19.63
CA ASN A 133 4.56 0.98 -20.83
C ASN A 133 5.26 2.30 -20.42
N ASP A 134 5.82 3.03 -21.39
CA ASP A 134 6.61 4.24 -21.13
C ASP A 134 5.81 5.38 -20.48
N ALA A 135 4.52 5.49 -20.81
CA ALA A 135 3.61 6.44 -20.16
C ALA A 135 3.44 6.09 -18.67
N ALA A 136 3.28 4.80 -18.35
CA ALA A 136 3.17 4.31 -16.98
C ALA A 136 4.49 4.49 -16.20
N ILE A 137 5.64 4.32 -16.85
CA ILE A 137 6.96 4.63 -16.24
C ILE A 137 7.01 6.12 -15.88
N SER A 138 6.64 7.00 -16.82
CA SER A 138 6.64 8.45 -16.60
C SER A 138 5.70 8.86 -15.46
N ALA A 139 4.50 8.27 -15.39
CA ALA A 139 3.54 8.48 -14.32
C ALA A 139 4.09 7.99 -12.96
N ALA A 140 4.68 6.80 -12.91
CA ALA A 140 5.24 6.23 -11.69
C ALA A 140 6.45 7.03 -11.17
N LEU A 141 7.33 7.50 -12.06
CA LEU A 141 8.44 8.38 -11.70
C LEU A 141 7.94 9.73 -11.18
N THR A 142 6.87 10.28 -11.78
CA THR A 142 6.23 11.51 -11.30
C THR A 142 5.66 11.33 -9.90
N LEU A 143 4.96 10.23 -9.64
CA LEU A 143 4.46 9.90 -8.31
C LEU A 143 5.60 9.72 -7.29
N ALA A 144 6.65 8.98 -7.64
CA ALA A 144 7.80 8.79 -6.75
C ALA A 144 8.47 10.12 -6.36
N ARG A 145 8.66 11.03 -7.31
CA ARG A 145 9.19 12.38 -7.04
C ARG A 145 8.25 13.20 -6.15
N THR A 146 6.93 13.08 -6.38
CA THR A 146 5.92 13.78 -5.59
C THR A 146 5.94 13.31 -4.14
N VAL A 147 5.98 11.99 -3.91
CA VAL A 147 6.11 11.39 -2.56
C VAL A 147 7.38 11.89 -1.87
N LYS A 148 8.52 11.85 -2.56
CA LYS A 148 9.81 12.33 -2.02
C LYS A 148 9.73 13.79 -1.58
N LYS A 149 9.28 14.68 -2.48
CA LYS A 149 9.15 16.12 -2.21
C LYS A 149 8.24 16.39 -1.02
N ARG A 150 7.10 15.69 -0.93
CA ARG A 150 6.17 15.86 0.21
C ARG A 150 6.80 15.41 1.53
N MET A 151 7.51 14.28 1.54
CA MET A 151 8.23 13.83 2.73
C MET A 151 9.32 14.80 3.20
N GLU A 152 9.98 15.50 2.28
CA GLU A 152 10.97 16.52 2.61
C GLU A 152 10.31 17.77 3.22
N SER A 153 9.11 18.14 2.75
CA SER A 153 8.36 19.29 3.31
C SER A 153 7.62 18.98 4.61
N GLU A 154 7.13 17.75 4.79
CA GLU A 154 6.28 17.34 5.92
C GLU A 154 7.14 16.80 7.08
N GLY A 155 7.97 17.67 7.64
CA GLY A 155 8.95 17.30 8.69
C GLY A 155 8.35 16.68 9.95
N ALA A 156 7.06 16.93 10.25
CA ALA A 156 6.37 16.35 11.42
C ALA A 156 5.79 14.95 11.18
N TYR A 157 5.33 14.64 9.95
CA TYR A 157 4.76 13.33 9.61
C TYR A 157 5.83 12.24 9.63
N VAL A 158 6.98 12.52 9.01
CA VAL A 158 8.15 11.64 8.95
C VAL A 158 8.57 11.15 10.34
N ARG A 159 8.47 12.00 11.37
CA ARG A 159 8.88 11.67 12.74
C ARG A 159 7.93 10.69 13.43
N ARG A 160 6.63 10.69 13.08
CA ARG A 160 5.60 9.93 13.80
C ARG A 160 5.31 8.56 13.21
N TYR A 161 5.37 8.43 11.88
CA TYR A 161 4.98 7.19 11.19
C TYR A 161 6.12 6.55 10.38
N GLY A 162 7.32 7.13 10.38
CA GLY A 162 8.49 6.61 9.67
C GLY A 162 8.49 6.94 8.17
N ARG A 163 9.69 7.10 7.59
CA ARG A 163 9.86 7.42 6.16
C ARG A 163 9.51 6.22 5.28
N ILE A 164 8.95 6.49 4.10
CA ILE A 164 9.01 5.52 2.98
C ILE A 164 10.46 5.53 2.51
N ASN A 165 11.15 4.41 2.64
CA ASN A 165 12.59 4.32 2.32
C ASN A 165 12.84 4.15 0.82
N ARG A 166 11.87 3.57 0.12
CA ARG A 166 12.04 3.08 -1.24
C ARG A 166 10.73 3.03 -1.99
N VAL A 167 10.79 3.34 -3.28
CA VAL A 167 9.73 3.07 -4.25
C VAL A 167 10.19 1.98 -5.20
N ILE A 168 9.38 0.95 -5.40
CA ILE A 168 9.63 -0.14 -6.36
C ILE A 168 8.58 -0.04 -7.46
N LEU A 169 9.03 0.03 -8.71
CA LEU A 169 8.17 0.03 -9.88
C LEU A 169 8.08 -1.39 -10.41
N THR A 170 6.85 -1.92 -10.52
CA THR A 170 6.63 -3.30 -10.95
C THR A 170 5.71 -3.40 -12.17
N SER A 171 6.00 -4.35 -13.05
CA SER A 171 5.19 -4.73 -14.21
C SER A 171 4.50 -6.07 -13.98
N ILE A 172 3.29 -6.20 -14.52
CA ILE A 172 2.58 -7.49 -14.58
C ILE A 172 2.75 -8.20 -15.92
N LYS A 173 3.40 -7.55 -16.91
CA LYS A 173 3.65 -8.09 -18.26
C LYS A 173 5.06 -8.62 -18.45
N LYS A 174 6.03 -8.14 -17.67
CA LYS A 174 7.44 -8.53 -17.80
C LYS A 174 7.76 -9.82 -17.04
N LYS A 175 8.67 -10.64 -17.60
CA LYS A 175 9.19 -11.85 -16.94
C LYS A 175 9.92 -11.53 -15.63
N ASN A 176 10.69 -10.44 -15.60
CA ASN A 176 11.18 -9.86 -14.35
C ASN A 176 10.23 -8.72 -13.96
N PRO A 177 9.43 -8.87 -12.89
CA PRO A 177 8.41 -7.90 -12.56
C PRO A 177 9.01 -6.60 -12.01
N VAL A 178 10.21 -6.60 -11.42
CA VAL A 178 10.84 -5.38 -10.90
C VAL A 178 11.51 -4.61 -12.04
N ILE A 179 11.09 -3.37 -12.24
CA ILE A 179 11.60 -2.48 -13.30
C ILE A 179 12.64 -1.52 -12.73
N TYR A 180 12.29 -0.82 -11.66
CA TYR A 180 13.16 0.15 -10.99
C TYR A 180 13.03 0.02 -9.48
N ILE A 181 14.13 0.29 -8.81
CA ILE A 181 14.22 0.52 -7.37
C ILE A 181 14.74 1.94 -7.18
N LEU A 182 13.97 2.76 -6.49
CA LEU A 182 14.28 4.17 -6.23
C LEU A 182 14.39 4.37 -4.73
N ASP A 183 15.57 4.75 -4.25
CA ASP A 183 15.74 5.19 -2.87
C ASP A 183 15.35 6.68 -2.78
N ILE A 184 14.42 7.02 -1.89
CA ILE A 184 13.79 8.36 -1.81
C ILE A 184 13.90 8.99 -0.43
#